data_AF-K5WRT6-F1
#
_entry.id   AF-K5WRT6-F1
#
_cell.length_a   1.000
_cell.length_b   1.000
_cell.length_c   1.000
_cell.angle_alpha   90.00
_cell.angle_beta   90.00
_cell.angle_gamma   90.00
#
_symmetry.space_group_name_H-M   'P 1'
#
loop_
_entity.id
_entity.type
_entity.pdbx_description
1 polymer ?
#
loop_
_entity_poly.entity_id
_entity_poly.type
_entity_poly.pdbx_seq_one_letter_code
_entity_poly.pdbx_strand_id
1 'polypeptide(L)'
;MLNRACTPETSEYSLPAWKRVPTTADVLFGLALPYRPPKSSLGAYIWRKRLWFESTFALTMLQPWEKVLLMTLFNSFLVLFMTGFCLYFPYHLTFVAGRAKYYLLGQENPEVGVAASIQRLVMSWRWNDTSTRIANWVEL
;
A
#
# COMPACT_ATOMS: atom_id res chain seq x y z
N MET A 1 -29.23 -40.27 12.72
CA MET A 1 -28.46 -39.06 13.13
C MET A 1 -26.99 -39.45 13.15
N LEU A 2 -26.25 -39.11 12.08
CA LEU A 2 -24.87 -39.56 11.89
C LEU A 2 -23.91 -38.66 12.68
N ASN A 3 -23.32 -39.21 13.74
CA ASN A 3 -22.12 -38.67 14.38
C ASN A 3 -20.95 -38.81 13.40
N ARG A 4 -20.72 -37.79 12.57
CA ARG A 4 -19.51 -37.71 11.75
C ARG A 4 -18.40 -37.21 12.66
N ALA A 5 -17.64 -38.14 13.24
CA ALA A 5 -16.44 -37.79 14.00
C ALA A 5 -15.50 -36.99 13.07
N CYS A 6 -15.13 -35.78 13.48
CA CYS A 6 -14.13 -34.97 12.80
C CYS A 6 -12.78 -35.68 13.00
N THR A 7 -12.39 -36.53 12.06
CA THR A 7 -11.05 -37.13 12.08
C THR A 7 -10.05 -36.06 11.64
N PRO A 8 -8.84 -36.01 12.23
CA PRO A 8 -7.87 -34.95 11.97
C PRO A 8 -7.47 -34.84 10.48
N GLU A 9 -7.68 -35.89 9.69
CA GLU A 9 -7.45 -35.88 8.23
C GLU A 9 -8.55 -35.20 7.41
N THR A 10 -9.75 -35.02 7.97
CA THR A 10 -10.89 -34.37 7.29
C THR A 10 -11.07 -32.89 7.64
N SER A 11 -10.28 -32.38 8.59
CA SER A 11 -10.24 -30.96 8.93
C SER A 11 -9.75 -30.13 7.73
N GLU A 12 -10.40 -28.99 7.47
CA GLU A 12 -9.95 -28.00 6.48
C GLU A 12 -8.54 -27.49 6.78
N TYR A 13 -8.13 -27.55 8.04
CA TYR A 13 -6.79 -27.16 8.52
C TYR A 13 -5.81 -28.33 8.58
N SER A 14 -6.17 -29.50 8.07
CA SER A 14 -5.27 -30.66 8.05
C SER A 14 -4.03 -30.37 7.19
N LEU A 15 -2.87 -30.89 7.60
CA LEU A 15 -1.62 -30.78 6.84
C LEU A 15 -1.74 -31.19 5.36
N PRO A 16 -2.45 -32.30 4.99
CA PRO A 16 -2.68 -32.61 3.58
C PRO A 16 -3.54 -31.57 2.85
N ALA A 17 -4.54 -30.97 3.51
CA ALA A 17 -5.36 -29.93 2.91
C ALA A 17 -4.55 -28.67 2.56
N TRP A 18 -3.61 -28.26 3.43
CA TRP A 18 -2.75 -27.09 3.18
C TRP A 18 -1.75 -27.27 2.02
N LYS A 19 -1.43 -28.52 1.65
CA LYS A 19 -0.56 -28.84 0.50
C LYS A 19 -1.32 -28.94 -0.83
N ARG A 20 -2.66 -28.87 -0.82
CA ARG A 20 -3.47 -28.95 -2.04
C ARG A 20 -3.20 -27.74 -2.94
N VAL A 21 -2.99 -27.99 -4.23
CA VAL A 21 -2.94 -26.93 -5.25
C VAL A 21 -4.37 -26.78 -5.79
N PRO A 22 -5.03 -25.63 -5.59
CA PRO A 22 -6.41 -25.44 -6.05
C PRO A 22 -6.46 -25.34 -7.57
N THR A 23 -7.57 -25.82 -8.13
CA THR A 23 -7.85 -25.67 -9.56
C THR A 23 -8.34 -24.25 -9.83
N THR A 24 -8.14 -23.73 -11.04
CA THR A 24 -8.64 -22.39 -11.41
C THR A 24 -10.16 -22.28 -11.29
N ALA A 25 -10.90 -23.38 -11.50
CA ALA A 25 -12.34 -23.44 -11.28
C ALA A 25 -12.72 -23.26 -9.80
N ASP A 26 -11.94 -23.85 -8.88
CA ASP A 26 -12.15 -23.69 -7.42
C ASP A 26 -11.94 -22.23 -7.00
N VAL A 27 -11.05 -21.50 -7.67
CA VAL A 27 -10.81 -20.08 -7.37
C VAL A 27 -11.95 -19.20 -7.87
N LEU A 28 -12.52 -19.51 -9.02
CA LEU A 28 -13.58 -18.69 -9.63
C LEU A 28 -14.96 -18.98 -9.03
N PHE A 29 -15.28 -20.26 -8.81
CA PHE A 29 -16.61 -20.71 -8.39
C PHE A 29 -16.63 -21.36 -7.00
N GLY A 30 -15.47 -21.58 -6.38
CA GLY A 30 -15.42 -22.15 -5.03
C GLY A 30 -16.00 -21.19 -4.00
N LEU A 31 -16.83 -21.75 -3.12
CA LEU A 31 -17.45 -21.02 -2.01
C LEU A 31 -16.40 -20.55 -0.98
N ALA A 32 -15.40 -21.39 -0.72
CA ALA A 32 -14.25 -21.07 0.13
C ALA A 32 -13.05 -20.64 -0.74
N LEU A 33 -12.47 -19.47 -0.44
CA LEU A 33 -11.27 -19.01 -1.11
C LEU A 33 -10.07 -19.88 -0.67
N PRO A 34 -9.37 -20.56 -1.59
CA PRO A 34 -8.20 -21.37 -1.20
C PRO A 34 -7.04 -20.47 -0.76
N TYR A 35 -6.30 -20.89 0.27
CA TYR A 35 -5.21 -20.10 0.86
C TYR A 35 -4.00 -19.91 -0.08
N ARG A 36 -3.83 -20.79 -1.08
CA ARG A 36 -2.75 -20.68 -2.08
C ARG A 36 -3.27 -20.19 -3.43
N PRO A 37 -2.50 -19.35 -4.14
CA PRO A 37 -2.81 -19.05 -5.53
C PRO A 37 -2.67 -20.30 -6.42
N PRO A 38 -3.52 -20.47 -7.45
CA PRO A 38 -3.39 -21.53 -8.44
C PRO A 38 -2.16 -21.30 -9.32
N LYS A 39 -1.60 -22.38 -9.92
CA LYS A 39 -0.39 -22.30 -10.76
C LYS A 39 -0.58 -21.53 -12.07
N SER A 40 -1.81 -21.40 -12.57
CA SER A 40 -2.12 -20.64 -13.79
C SER A 40 -1.96 -19.13 -13.57
N SER A 41 -1.32 -18.42 -14.50
CA SER A 41 -1.14 -16.95 -14.44
C SER A 41 -2.46 -16.19 -14.30
N LEU A 42 -3.46 -16.54 -15.12
CA LEU A 42 -4.78 -15.92 -15.10
C LEU A 42 -5.56 -16.23 -13.81
N GLY A 43 -5.47 -17.47 -13.33
CA GLY A 43 -6.07 -17.85 -12.04
C GLY A 43 -5.44 -17.13 -10.85
N ALA A 44 -4.12 -16.92 -10.86
CA ALA A 44 -3.44 -16.18 -9.78
C ALA A 44 -3.84 -14.71 -9.74
N TYR A 45 -4.07 -14.10 -10.91
CA TYR A 45 -4.58 -12.73 -11.00
C TYR A 45 -6.02 -12.61 -10.46
N ILE A 46 -6.91 -13.50 -10.88
CA ILE A 46 -8.31 -13.55 -10.39
C ILE A 46 -8.34 -13.79 -8.88
N TRP A 47 -7.54 -14.74 -8.38
CA TRP A 47 -7.41 -15.00 -6.95
C TRP A 47 -7.01 -13.74 -6.17
N ARG A 48 -6.02 -12.98 -6.66
CA ARG A 48 -5.57 -11.74 -6.01
C ARG A 48 -6.65 -10.65 -6.02
N LYS A 49 -7.39 -10.51 -7.11
CA LYS A 49 -8.49 -9.54 -7.23
C LYS A 49 -9.66 -9.91 -6.31
N ARG A 50 -10.01 -11.20 -6.23
CA ARG A 50 -11.04 -11.70 -5.31
C ARG A 50 -10.64 -11.50 -3.84
N LEU A 51 -9.38 -11.80 -3.47
CA LEU A 51 -8.87 -11.55 -2.12
C LEU A 51 -8.94 -10.07 -1.74
N TRP A 52 -8.59 -9.17 -2.67
CA TRP A 52 -8.74 -7.73 -2.50
C TRP A 52 -10.20 -7.30 -2.29
N PHE A 53 -11.10 -7.87 -3.09
CA PHE A 53 -12.53 -7.60 -2.97
C PHE A 53 -13.10 -8.12 -1.65
N GLU A 54 -12.78 -9.36 -1.25
CA GLU A 54 -13.21 -9.93 0.04
C GLU A 54 -12.69 -9.10 1.22
N SER A 55 -11.43 -8.63 1.14
CA SER A 55 -10.84 -7.77 2.18
C SER A 55 -11.55 -6.42 2.28
N THR A 56 -11.81 -5.77 1.15
CA THR A 56 -12.51 -4.47 1.13
C THR A 56 -13.99 -4.60 1.50
N PHE A 57 -14.64 -5.68 1.07
CA PHE A 57 -16.02 -6.00 1.46
C PHE A 57 -16.14 -6.29 2.95
N ALA A 58 -15.23 -7.09 3.53
CA ALA A 58 -15.18 -7.31 4.98
C ALA A 58 -15.01 -5.98 5.75
N LEU A 59 -14.17 -5.07 5.24
CA LEU A 59 -14.03 -3.72 5.79
C LEU A 59 -15.30 -2.86 5.63
N THR A 60 -16.19 -3.17 4.69
CA THR A 60 -17.49 -2.50 4.57
C THR A 60 -18.55 -3.02 5.55
N MET A 61 -18.36 -4.24 6.08
CA MET A 61 -19.23 -4.83 7.10
C MET A 61 -18.92 -4.36 8.52
N LEU A 62 -17.78 -3.68 8.72
CA LEU A 62 -17.46 -3.00 9.98
C LEU A 62 -18.55 -1.97 10.33
N GLN A 63 -18.77 -1.76 11.62
CA GLN A 63 -19.69 -0.70 12.04
C GLN A 63 -19.17 0.66 11.54
N PRO A 64 -20.07 1.63 11.25
CA PRO A 64 -19.67 2.93 10.69
C PRO A 64 -18.58 3.64 11.51
N TRP A 65 -18.61 3.51 12.84
CA TRP A 65 -17.62 4.12 13.72
C TRP A 65 -16.24 3.44 13.65
N GLU A 66 -16.19 2.10 13.54
CA GLU A 66 -14.95 1.33 13.42
C GLU A 66 -14.25 1.65 12.10
N LYS A 67 -15.04 1.80 11.02
CA LYS A 67 -14.53 2.21 9.71
C LYS A 67 -13.88 3.59 9.78
N VAL A 68 -14.46 4.53 10.51
CA VAL A 68 -13.86 5.87 10.72
C VAL A 68 -12.53 5.75 11.46
N LEU A 69 -12.45 4.97 12.54
CA LEU A 69 -11.21 4.76 13.28
C LEU A 69 -10.11 4.12 12.41
N LEU A 70 -10.47 3.11 11.62
CA LEU A 70 -9.50 2.42 10.77
C LEU A 70 -8.97 3.33 9.65
N MET A 71 -9.85 4.13 9.04
CA MET A 71 -9.46 5.08 8.00
C MET A 71 -8.58 6.20 8.55
N THR A 72 -8.86 6.72 9.75
CA THR A 72 -8.02 7.75 10.37
C THR A 72 -6.65 7.20 10.77
N LEU A 73 -6.60 5.99 11.32
CA LEU A 73 -5.34 5.31 11.64
C LEU A 73 -4.51 5.01 10.39
N PHE A 74 -5.12 4.45 9.35
CA PHE A 74 -4.44 4.17 8.09
C PHE A 74 -3.93 5.47 7.45
N ASN A 75 -4.76 6.52 7.44
CA ASN A 75 -4.37 7.81 6.91
C ASN A 75 -3.24 8.45 7.72
N SER A 76 -3.23 8.32 9.05
CA SER A 76 -2.14 8.84 9.89
C SER A 76 -0.81 8.13 9.61
N PHE A 77 -0.83 6.80 9.49
CA PHE A 77 0.35 6.04 9.06
C PHE A 77 0.80 6.42 7.65
N LEU A 78 -0.13 6.62 6.72
CA LEU A 78 0.20 6.99 5.34
C LEU A 78 0.80 8.39 5.27
N VAL A 79 0.25 9.37 5.98
CA VAL A 79 0.82 10.72 6.07
C VAL A 79 2.20 10.70 6.71
N LEU A 80 2.37 9.95 7.81
CA LEU A 80 3.67 9.78 8.46
C LEU A 80 4.69 9.14 7.52
N PHE A 81 4.28 8.08 6.81
CA PHE A 81 5.12 7.38 5.86
C PHE A 81 5.50 8.27 4.67
N MET A 82 4.53 8.99 4.09
CA MET A 82 4.79 9.92 2.99
C MET A 82 5.69 11.07 3.44
N THR A 83 5.47 11.62 4.63
CA THR A 83 6.33 12.68 5.16
C THR A 83 7.74 12.17 5.41
N GLY A 84 7.89 11.01 6.05
CA GLY A 84 9.18 10.36 6.26
C GLY A 84 9.87 10.05 4.93
N PHE A 85 9.15 9.49 3.96
CA PHE A 85 9.69 9.19 2.65
C PHE A 85 10.11 10.46 1.91
N CYS A 86 9.25 11.47 1.80
CA CYS A 86 9.59 12.71 1.12
C CYS A 86 10.71 13.51 1.80
N LEU A 87 10.85 13.44 3.12
CA LEU A 87 11.83 14.26 3.86
C LEU A 87 13.16 13.53 4.09
N TYR A 88 13.14 12.24 4.42
CA TYR A 88 14.33 11.46 4.78
C TYR A 88 14.98 10.78 3.57
N PHE A 89 14.17 10.26 2.63
CA PHE A 89 14.68 9.53 1.48
C PHE A 89 15.62 10.36 0.58
N PRO A 90 15.30 11.62 0.22
CA PRO A 90 16.17 12.36 -0.68
C PRO A 90 17.50 12.75 -0.02
N TYR A 91 17.53 12.98 1.30
CA TYR A 91 18.76 13.24 2.05
C TYR A 91 19.72 12.03 1.98
N HIS A 92 19.19 10.81 2.08
CA HIS A 92 20.01 9.60 1.94
C HIS A 92 20.49 9.39 0.49
N LEU A 93 19.66 9.71 -0.49
CA LEU A 93 20.01 9.61 -1.92
C LEU A 93 21.16 10.54 -2.30
N THR A 94 21.15 11.80 -1.83
CA THR A 94 22.25 12.74 -2.14
C THR A 94 23.57 12.29 -1.53
N PHE A 95 23.53 11.77 -0.30
CA PHE A 95 24.70 11.25 0.38
C PHE A 95 25.34 10.07 -0.37
N VAL A 96 24.53 9.08 -0.76
CA VAL A 96 25.01 7.92 -1.51
C VAL A 96 25.45 8.31 -2.92
N ALA A 97 24.70 9.20 -3.59
CA ALA A 97 25.05 9.68 -4.92
C ALA A 97 26.35 10.48 -4.93
N GLY A 98 26.62 11.29 -3.91
CA GLY A 98 27.87 12.02 -3.75
C GLY A 98 29.06 11.07 -3.62
N ARG A 99 28.94 10.03 -2.79
CA ARG A 99 29.97 9.00 -2.66
C ARG A 99 30.15 8.18 -3.93
N ALA A 100 29.06 7.77 -4.58
CA ALA A 100 29.12 7.05 -5.85
C ALA A 100 29.81 7.88 -6.94
N LYS A 101 29.51 9.19 -7.02
CA LYS A 101 30.15 10.12 -7.94
C LYS A 101 31.64 10.29 -7.64
N TYR A 102 32.02 10.36 -6.37
CA TYR A 102 33.42 10.42 -5.95
C TYR A 102 34.20 9.17 -6.42
N TYR A 103 33.64 7.98 -6.20
CA TYR A 103 34.30 6.73 -6.61
C TYR A 103 34.33 6.53 -8.13
N LEU A 104 33.31 7.00 -8.87
CA LEU A 104 33.21 6.79 -10.31
C LEU A 104 33.92 7.86 -11.15
N LEU A 105 33.85 9.14 -10.75
CA LEU A 105 34.34 10.26 -11.55
C LEU A 105 35.52 11.01 -10.92
N GLY A 106 35.88 10.72 -9.66
CA GLY A 106 36.99 11.40 -8.97
C GLY A 106 36.78 12.90 -8.73
N GLN A 107 35.60 13.45 -9.01
CA GLN A 107 35.27 14.86 -8.81
C GLN A 107 34.70 15.09 -7.41
N GLU A 108 35.29 16.03 -6.68
CA GLU A 108 34.77 16.53 -5.41
C GLU A 108 33.58 17.48 -5.67
N ASN A 109 32.44 17.11 -5.09
CA ASN A 109 31.16 17.81 -4.91
C ASN A 109 30.90 19.15 -5.64
N PRO A 110 29.71 19.29 -6.27
CA PRO A 110 28.83 20.31 -5.71
C PRO A 110 27.38 19.81 -5.51
N GLU A 111 26.84 20.15 -4.35
CA GLU A 111 25.66 19.61 -3.67
C GLU A 111 24.29 20.04 -4.26
N VAL A 112 24.19 20.25 -5.57
CA VAL A 112 23.22 21.25 -6.11
C VAL A 112 21.91 20.68 -6.67
N GLY A 113 21.72 19.36 -6.79
CA GLY A 113 20.56 18.82 -7.54
C GLY A 113 19.24 18.66 -6.78
N VAL A 114 19.31 18.10 -5.56
CA VAL A 114 18.12 17.50 -4.92
C VAL A 114 17.57 18.38 -3.79
N ALA A 115 18.43 18.99 -2.97
CA ALA A 115 17.98 19.91 -1.92
C ALA A 115 17.21 21.10 -2.50
N ALA A 116 17.71 21.68 -3.60
CA ALA A 116 17.06 22.77 -4.31
C ALA A 116 15.72 22.35 -4.95
N SER A 117 15.56 21.11 -5.41
CA SER A 117 14.30 20.63 -5.99
C SER A 117 13.25 20.30 -4.92
N ILE A 118 13.66 19.81 -3.75
CA ILE A 118 12.75 19.66 -2.59
C ILE A 118 12.28 21.03 -2.11
N GLN A 119 13.20 22.00 -1.96
CA GLN A 119 12.84 23.35 -1.54
C GLN A 119 11.83 23.98 -2.51
N ARG A 120 12.00 23.78 -3.83
CA ARG A 120 11.02 24.24 -4.83
C ARG A 120 9.66 23.56 -4.69
N LEU A 121 9.63 22.24 -4.45
CA LEU A 121 8.37 21.50 -4.22
C LEU A 121 7.68 21.93 -2.93
N VAL A 122 8.42 22.09 -1.84
CA VAL A 122 7.89 22.56 -0.55
C VAL A 122 7.36 23.99 -0.68
N MET A 123 8.08 24.86 -1.38
CA MET A 123 7.60 26.23 -1.65
C MET A 123 6.38 26.25 -2.56
N SER A 124 6.23 25.31 -3.50
CA SER A 124 5.00 25.19 -4.31
C SER A 124 3.77 24.75 -3.50
N TRP A 125 3.99 24.04 -2.40
CA TRP A 125 2.92 23.62 -1.47
C TRP A 125 2.65 24.66 -0.36
N ARG A 126 3.57 25.61 -0.14
CA ARG A 126 3.42 26.73 0.79
C ARG A 126 2.47 27.77 0.19
N TRP A 127 1.17 27.50 0.33
CA TRP A 127 0.06 28.43 0.08
C TRP A 127 0.00 29.04 -1.34
N ASN A 128 -0.86 28.46 -2.17
CA ASN A 128 -1.45 29.18 -3.30
C ASN A 128 -2.22 30.40 -2.75
N ASP A 129 -1.62 31.60 -2.81
CA ASP A 129 -2.15 32.90 -2.36
C ASP A 129 -3.43 33.31 -3.13
N THR A 130 -4.50 32.54 -2.98
CA THR A 130 -5.82 32.86 -3.53
C THR A 130 -6.66 33.70 -2.57
N SER A 131 -6.22 33.83 -1.31
CA SER A 131 -6.86 34.68 -0.29
C SER A 131 -6.77 36.17 -0.61
N THR A 132 -5.71 36.61 -1.31
CA THR A 132 -5.55 38.03 -1.72
C THR A 132 -6.48 38.42 -2.85
N ARG A 133 -6.93 37.47 -3.69
CA ARG A 133 -7.89 37.73 -4.77
C ARG A 133 -9.32 37.90 -4.27
N ILE A 134 -9.71 37.25 -3.17
CA ILE A 134 -11.08 37.30 -2.63
C ILE A 134 -11.30 38.58 -1.81
N ALA A 135 -10.27 39.08 -1.12
CA ALA A 135 -10.36 40.32 -0.33
C ALA A 135 -10.73 41.56 -1.18
N ASN A 136 -10.25 41.64 -2.44
CA ASN A 136 -10.53 42.78 -3.32
C ASN A 136 -11.96 42.84 -3.88
N TRP A 137 -12.76 41.76 -3.80
CA TRP A 137 -14.16 41.76 -4.27
C TRP A 137 -15.16 42.18 -3.20
N VAL A 138 -14.71 42.37 -1.96
CA VAL A 138 -15.56 42.74 -0.81
C VAL A 138 -15.61 44.26 -0.60
N GLU A 139 -14.75 45.03 -1.27
CA GLU A 139 -14.67 46.50 -1.18
C GLU A 139 -15.25 47.26 -2.38
N LEU A 140 -16.06 46.61 -3.23
CA LEU A 140 -16.84 47.24 -4.32
C LEU A 140 -18.34 47.10 -4.05
#